data_AF-A0A5C7W1Y4-F1
#
_entry.id   AF-A0A5C7W1Y4-F1
#
_cell.length_a   1.000
_cell.length_b   1.000
_cell.length_c   1.000
_cell.angle_alpha   90.00
_cell.angle_beta   90.00
_cell.angle_gamma   90.00
#
_symmetry.space_group_name_H-M   'P 1'
#
loop_
_entity.id
_entity.type
_entity.pdbx_description
1 polymer ?
#
loop_
_entity_poly.entity_id
_entity_poly.type
_entity_poly.pdbx_seq_one_letter_code
_entity_poly.pdbx_strand_id
1 'polypeptide(L)'
;MSYPMGYIVKVTPSDGAAEYSHGTLWADESFIGYFWQMTGKQDDGEFAMAHFREVKRIPGTDDFVYGKDVEFKVADIRIEICALRAPLSNYRGCTRPIENLPLWTAVGDGRAAGF
;
A
#
# COMPACT_ATOMS: atom_id res chain seq x y z
N MET A 1 5.49 19.55 -7.63
CA MET A 1 5.33 18.37 -6.77
C MET A 1 4.93 17.20 -7.65
N SER A 2 5.81 16.23 -7.91
CA SER A 2 5.40 14.95 -8.48
C SER A 2 4.82 14.13 -7.35
N TYR A 3 3.52 13.89 -7.35
CA TYR A 3 2.95 12.87 -6.49
C TYR A 3 3.40 11.53 -7.06
N PRO A 4 4.15 10.69 -6.31
CA PRO A 4 4.54 9.38 -6.82
C PRO A 4 3.28 8.59 -7.21
N MET A 5 3.36 7.87 -8.32
CA MET A 5 2.34 6.90 -8.70
C MET A 5 2.40 5.74 -7.72
N GLY A 6 1.24 5.22 -7.30
CA GLY A 6 1.19 4.08 -6.39
C GLY A 6 -0.24 3.62 -6.15
N TYR A 7 -0.44 2.37 -5.77
CA TYR A 7 -1.76 1.78 -5.56
C TYR A 7 -2.05 1.67 -4.06
N ILE A 8 -3.32 1.76 -3.68
CA ILE A 8 -3.73 1.28 -2.35
C ILE A 8 -3.94 -0.23 -2.48
N VAL A 9 -3.25 -0.96 -1.61
CA VAL A 9 -3.21 -2.42 -1.65
C VAL A 9 -3.60 -3.01 -0.30
N LYS A 10 -4.13 -4.22 -0.36
CA LYS A 10 -4.24 -5.13 0.77
C LYS A 10 -3.09 -6.11 0.72
N VAL A 11 -2.41 -6.24 1.85
CA VAL A 11 -1.32 -7.18 2.09
C VAL A 11 -1.81 -8.25 3.04
N THR A 12 -1.62 -9.50 2.66
CA THR A 12 -1.91 -10.69 3.49
C THR A 12 -0.70 -11.61 3.51
N PRO A 13 -0.48 -12.38 4.59
CA PRO A 13 0.58 -13.38 4.61
C PRO A 13 0.41 -14.44 3.51
N SER A 14 1.52 -14.85 2.92
CA SER A 14 1.55 -15.96 1.94
C SER A 14 1.45 -17.33 2.61
N ASP A 15 2.02 -17.47 3.81
CA ASP A 15 2.09 -18.73 4.57
C ASP A 15 1.99 -18.48 6.09
N GLY A 16 0.76 -18.32 6.59
CA GLY A 16 0.45 -18.26 8.03
C GLY A 16 0.81 -16.96 8.75
N ALA A 17 1.96 -16.36 8.47
CA ALA A 17 2.38 -15.09 9.06
C ALA A 17 3.38 -14.37 8.15
N ALA A 18 3.47 -13.05 8.27
CA ALA A 18 4.46 -12.23 7.59
C ALA A 18 5.08 -11.24 8.58
N GLU A 19 6.40 -11.32 8.75
CA GLU A 19 7.15 -10.32 9.52
C GLU A 19 7.28 -9.02 8.73
N TYR A 20 7.13 -7.91 9.43
CA TYR A 20 7.34 -6.58 8.90
C TYR A 20 8.07 -5.70 9.91
N SER A 21 8.53 -4.53 9.47
CA SER A 21 9.40 -3.65 10.28
C SER A 21 8.86 -3.20 11.64
N HIS A 22 7.59 -3.47 11.98
CA HIS A 22 7.00 -3.15 13.28
C HIS A 22 6.25 -4.31 13.95
N GLY A 23 6.43 -5.56 13.48
CA GLY A 23 5.84 -6.74 14.11
C GLY A 23 5.49 -7.84 13.11
N THR A 24 4.52 -8.66 13.49
CA THR A 24 4.04 -9.79 12.69
C THR A 24 2.62 -9.53 12.23
N LEU A 25 2.32 -9.78 10.96
CA LEU A 25 0.97 -9.85 10.41
C LEU A 25 0.53 -11.31 10.36
N TRP A 26 -0.52 -11.67 11.09
CA TRP A 26 -1.00 -13.06 11.19
C TRP A 26 -2.01 -13.44 10.10
N ALA A 27 -2.26 -14.74 9.92
CA ALA A 27 -3.04 -15.29 8.80
C ALA A 27 -4.46 -14.71 8.64
N ASP A 28 -5.11 -14.35 9.74
CA ASP A 28 -6.46 -13.78 9.79
C ASP A 28 -6.47 -12.25 9.72
N GLU A 29 -5.29 -11.63 9.69
CA GLU A 29 -5.11 -10.20 9.60
C GLU A 29 -4.86 -9.74 8.16
N SER A 30 -5.08 -8.45 7.93
CA SER A 30 -4.66 -7.82 6.68
C SER A 30 -4.16 -6.42 6.95
N PHE A 31 -3.14 -6.02 6.20
CA PHE A 31 -2.59 -4.68 6.23
C PHE A 31 -3.06 -3.91 4.99
N ILE A 32 -3.56 -2.70 5.18
CA ILE A 32 -3.91 -1.81 4.06
C ILE A 32 -2.84 -0.73 3.95
N GLY A 33 -2.26 -0.58 2.77
CA GLY A 33 -1.19 0.39 2.55
C GLY A 33 -1.13 0.97 1.16
N TYR A 34 -0.46 2.12 1.05
CA TYR A 34 -0.05 2.72 -0.19
C TYR A 34 1.29 2.14 -0.61
N PHE A 35 1.30 1.38 -1.71
CA PHE A 35 2.50 0.79 -2.29
C PHE A 35 3.25 1.84 -3.13
N TRP A 36 4.54 2.06 -2.83
CA TRP A 36 5.35 3.03 -3.57
C TRP A 36 6.61 2.47 -4.23
N GLN A 37 7.21 1.39 -3.72
CA GLN A 37 8.37 0.74 -4.36
C GLN A 37 8.62 -0.69 -3.89
N MET A 38 9.43 -1.42 -4.65
CA MET A 38 10.13 -2.62 -4.21
C MET A 38 11.65 -2.42 -4.34
N THR A 39 12.42 -3.01 -3.44
CA THR A 39 13.89 -2.86 -3.40
C THR A 39 14.59 -4.17 -3.07
N GLY A 40 15.89 -4.20 -3.35
CA GLY A 40 16.74 -5.37 -3.14
C GLY A 40 16.49 -6.39 -4.25
N LYS A 41 17.56 -6.96 -4.82
CA LYS A 41 17.47 -8.05 -5.78
C LYS A 41 17.98 -9.32 -5.12
N GLN A 42 17.24 -10.40 -5.29
CA GLN A 42 17.69 -11.75 -4.99
C GLN A 42 18.53 -12.29 -6.17
N ASP A 43 19.20 -13.42 -5.98
CA ASP A 43 20.10 -14.01 -6.98
C ASP A 43 19.37 -14.42 -8.27
N ASP A 44 18.06 -14.68 -8.19
CA ASP A 44 17.17 -14.96 -9.31
C ASP A 44 16.62 -13.71 -10.01
N GLY A 45 16.95 -12.52 -9.49
CA GLY A 45 16.48 -11.24 -10.00
C GLY A 45 15.14 -10.76 -9.45
N GLU A 46 14.49 -11.52 -8.57
CA GLU A 46 13.27 -11.08 -7.88
C GLU A 46 13.57 -10.01 -6.83
N PHE A 47 12.55 -9.19 -6.51
CA PHE A 47 12.70 -8.18 -5.47
C PHE A 47 12.63 -8.81 -4.08
N ALA A 48 13.46 -8.31 -3.15
CA ALA A 48 13.52 -8.84 -1.79
C ALA A 48 12.49 -8.18 -0.85
N MET A 49 12.31 -6.86 -0.97
CA MET A 49 11.50 -6.06 -0.04
C MET A 49 10.45 -5.24 -0.77
N ALA A 50 9.24 -5.18 -0.22
CA ALA A 50 8.17 -4.27 -0.65
C ALA A 50 7.92 -3.22 0.43
N HIS A 51 7.75 -1.97 -0.02
CA HIS A 51 7.61 -0.80 0.83
C HIS A 51 6.21 -0.21 0.74
N PHE A 52 5.60 0.04 1.91
CA PHE A 52 4.24 0.54 2.00
C PHE A 52 4.10 1.62 3.07
N ARG A 53 3.14 2.54 2.86
CA ARG A 53 2.68 3.46 3.91
C ARG A 53 1.37 2.93 4.42
N GLU A 54 1.21 2.74 5.72
CA GLU A 54 -0.07 2.35 6.30
C GLU A 54 -1.16 3.34 5.87
N VAL A 55 -2.34 2.80 5.53
CA VAL A 55 -3.51 3.58 5.10
C VAL A 55 -4.67 3.24 6.02
N LYS A 56 -5.20 4.25 6.71
CA LYS A 56 -6.37 4.13 7.57
C LYS A 56 -7.55 4.83 6.91
N ARG A 57 -8.52 4.03 6.47
CA ARG A 57 -9.79 4.49 5.90
C ARG A 57 -10.59 5.25 6.95
N ILE A 58 -11.17 6.39 6.55
CA ILE A 58 -12.17 7.09 7.34
C ILE A 58 -13.51 6.35 7.15
N PRO A 59 -14.19 5.93 8.24
CA PRO A 59 -15.45 5.22 8.13
C PRO A 59 -16.50 6.02 7.35
N GLY A 60 -17.16 5.38 6.39
CA GLY A 60 -18.23 5.99 5.60
C GLY A 60 -17.81 6.92 4.46
N THR A 61 -16.51 7.15 4.24
CA THR A 61 -16.01 7.98 3.13
C THR A 61 -14.95 7.25 2.31
N ASP A 62 -14.57 7.78 1.14
CA ASP A 62 -13.42 7.30 0.37
C ASP A 62 -12.11 8.00 0.75
N ASP A 63 -12.10 8.66 1.91
CA ASP A 63 -10.93 9.34 2.43
C ASP A 63 -10.09 8.42 3.31
N PHE A 64 -8.80 8.72 3.39
CA PHE A 64 -7.88 8.05 4.30
C PHE A 64 -6.79 8.96 4.82
N VAL A 65 -6.18 8.54 5.92
CA VAL A 65 -4.95 9.14 6.47
C VAL A 65 -3.79 8.17 6.33
N TYR A 66 -2.60 8.74 6.12
CA TYR A 66 -1.37 7.97 6.14
C TYR A 66 -0.93 7.68 7.58
N GLY A 67 -0.49 6.45 7.81
CA GLY A 67 0.17 6.03 9.03
C GLY A 67 1.67 5.88 8.84
N LYS A 68 2.25 4.88 9.50
CA LYS A 68 3.69 4.60 9.49
C LYS A 68 4.14 3.92 8.19
N ASP A 69 5.41 4.14 7.86
CA ASP A 69 6.09 3.42 6.78
C ASP A 69 6.49 2.01 7.27
N VAL A 70 6.21 1.01 6.44
CA VAL A 70 6.43 -0.41 6.73
C VAL A 70 7.10 -1.13 5.57
N GLU A 71 7.84 -2.18 5.90
CA GLU A 71 8.53 -3.01 4.92
C GLU A 71 8.19 -4.48 5.17
N PHE A 72 7.90 -5.21 4.09
CA PHE A 72 7.67 -6.65 4.11
C PHE A 72 8.66 -7.33 3.16
N LYS A 73 9.06 -8.56 3.49
CA LYS A 73 9.71 -9.43 2.50
C LYS A 73 8.68 -9.88 1.48
N VAL A 74 9.03 -9.77 0.20
CA VAL A 74 8.12 -10.07 -0.90
C VAL A 74 7.65 -11.53 -0.88
N ALA A 75 8.56 -12.45 -0.56
CA ALA A 75 8.27 -13.89 -0.49
C ALA A 75 7.19 -14.24 0.56
N ASP A 76 7.05 -13.42 1.59
CA ASP A 76 6.19 -13.72 2.74
C ASP A 76 4.77 -13.15 2.58
N ILE A 77 4.51 -12.39 1.51
CA ILE A 77 3.24 -11.66 1.35
C ILE A 77 2.59 -11.85 -0.02
N ARG A 78 1.27 -11.66 -0.03
CA ARG A 78 0.47 -11.43 -1.23
C ARG A 78 -0.03 -10.01 -1.23
N ILE A 79 -0.03 -9.38 -2.40
CA ILE A 79 -0.45 -8.00 -2.59
C ILE A 79 -1.63 -7.98 -3.57
N GLU A 80 -2.76 -7.43 -3.13
CA GLU A 80 -3.95 -7.21 -3.96
C GLU A 80 -4.22 -5.71 -4.07
N ILE A 81 -4.47 -5.20 -5.27
CA ILE A 81 -4.84 -3.79 -5.48
C ILE A 81 -6.30 -3.61 -5.08
N CYS A 82 -6.58 -2.71 -4.15
CA CYS A 82 -7.93 -2.44 -3.67
C CYS A 82 -8.49 -1.10 -4.13
N ALA A 83 -7.63 -0.10 -4.35
CA ALA A 83 -8.07 1.24 -4.76
C ALA A 83 -6.95 2.01 -5.46
N LEU A 84 -7.34 3.07 -6.15
CA LEU A 84 -6.44 4.08 -6.69
C LEU A 84 -6.27 5.23 -5.70
N ARG A 85 -5.07 5.79 -5.65
CA ARG A 85 -4.78 6.99 -4.87
C ARG A 85 -5.06 8.23 -5.70
N ALA A 86 -6.05 9.01 -5.29
CA ALA A 86 -6.42 10.27 -5.92
C ALA A 86 -5.26 11.28 -5.95
N PRO A 87 -5.21 12.18 -6.94
CA PRO A 87 -6.11 12.27 -8.09
C PRO A 87 -5.82 11.20 -9.16
N LEU A 88 -6.82 10.89 -9.99
CA LEU A 88 -6.67 9.95 -11.12
C LEU A 88 -5.58 10.39 -12.12
N SER A 89 -5.28 11.68 -12.18
CA SER A 89 -4.19 12.23 -13.01
C SER A 89 -2.80 11.66 -12.66
N ASN A 90 -2.62 11.07 -11.47
CA ASN A 90 -1.40 10.34 -11.11
C ASN A 90 -1.12 9.17 -12.05
N TYR A 91 -2.14 8.60 -12.68
CA TYR A 91 -2.01 7.42 -13.55
C TYR A 91 -1.99 7.76 -15.04
N ARG A 92 -1.81 9.05 -15.38
CA ARG A 92 -1.69 9.48 -16.78
C ARG A 92 -0.44 8.86 -17.39
N GLY A 93 -0.62 7.88 -18.28
CA GLY A 93 0.47 7.14 -18.93
C GLY A 93 0.47 5.64 -18.64
N CYS A 94 -0.40 5.16 -17.75
CA CYS A 94 -0.66 3.73 -17.63
C CYS A 94 -1.30 3.21 -18.92
N THR A 95 -0.64 2.25 -19.58
CA THR A 95 -1.07 1.67 -20.86
C THR A 95 -2.10 0.56 -20.72
N ARG A 96 -2.33 0.09 -19.49
CA ARG A 96 -3.37 -0.90 -19.16
C ARG A 96 -4.60 -0.21 -18.56
N PRO A 97 -5.81 -0.67 -18.89
CA PRO A 97 -7.03 -0.18 -18.25
C PRO A 97 -6.95 -0.36 -16.74
N ILE A 98 -7.27 0.70 -16.01
CA ILE A 98 -7.43 0.66 -14.57
C ILE A 98 -8.91 0.40 -14.31
N GLU A 99 -9.33 -0.86 -14.35
CA GLU A 99 -10.75 -1.20 -14.37
C GLU A 99 -11.37 -1.14 -12.98
N ASN A 100 -12.47 -0.40 -12.84
CA ASN A 100 -13.46 -0.41 -11.74
C ASN A 100 -12.93 -0.37 -10.29
N LEU A 101 -11.70 0.10 -10.07
CA LEU A 101 -11.18 0.32 -8.73
C LEU A 101 -11.74 1.63 -8.13
N PRO A 102 -12.16 1.64 -6.86
CA PRO A 102 -12.54 2.88 -6.19
C PRO A 102 -11.35 3.85 -6.12
N LEU A 103 -11.65 5.14 -6.11
CA LEU A 103 -10.67 6.21 -5.99
C LEU A 103 -10.68 6.74 -4.56
N TRP A 104 -9.56 6.60 -3.85
CA TRP A 104 -9.44 7.03 -2.46
C TRP A 104 -8.59 8.29 -2.33
N THR A 105 -9.00 9.20 -1.46
CA THR A 105 -8.38 10.52 -1.30
C THR A 105 -7.64 10.64 0.02
N ALA A 106 -6.36 11.02 -0.03
CA ALA A 106 -5.58 11.28 1.17
C ALA A 106 -5.99 12.63 1.77
N VAL A 107 -6.44 12.65 3.02
CA VAL A 107 -6.79 13.88 3.75
C VAL A 107 -5.66 14.28 4.70
N GLY A 108 -4.53 14.72 4.12
CA GLY A 108 -3.36 15.24 4.83
C GLY A 108 -2.49 14.20 5.55
N ASP A 109 -1.21 14.51 5.75
CA ASP A 109 -0.40 13.85 6.77
C ASP A 109 -0.93 14.34 8.13
N GLY A 110 -1.17 13.45 9.10
CA GLY A 110 -1.82 13.73 10.39
C GLY A 110 -1.18 14.79 11.31
N ARG A 111 -0.44 15.77 10.80
CA ARG A 111 0.01 16.95 11.55
C ARG A 111 -1.10 17.98 11.82
N ALA A 112 -2.31 17.80 11.31
CA ALA A 112 -3.44 18.71 11.55
C ALA A 112 -4.64 18.08 12.30
N ALA A 113 -4.62 16.78 12.60
CA ALA A 113 -5.70 16.13 13.32
C ALA A 113 -5.15 15.51 14.60
N GLY A 114 -5.16 16.30 15.68
CA GLY A 114 -4.95 15.80 17.03
C GLY A 114 -6.04 14.78 17.36
N PHE A 115 -5.68 13.50 17.24
CA PHE A 115 -6.34 12.37 17.87
C PHE A 115 -5.31 11.66 18.74
#